data_AF-A0A4W5QZW7-F1
#
_entry.id   AF-A0A4W5QZW7-F1
#
_cell.length_a   1.000
_cell.length_b   1.000
_cell.length_c   1.000
_cell.angle_alpha   90.00
_cell.angle_beta   90.00
_cell.angle_gamma   90.00
#
_symmetry.space_group_name_H-M   'P 1'
#
loop_
_entity.id
_entity.type
_entity.pdbx_description
1 polymer ?
#
loop_
_entity_poly.entity_id
_entity_poly.type
_entity_poly.pdbx_seq_one_letter_code
_entity_poly.pdbx_strand_id
1 'polypeptide(L)'
;MSHQTGIHASDELKDFLARARGGTIRIAKIVIRDEELVLGSYREPAKSWDKDYDHFLLPLLVAQEPCYILYRLDSQNAQGYEWIFIAWSPDQSPVREKMVYAATRATLKKEFGGGHIKDEMFGTVEEDLCFQGYLRHMSSCSSPAPLTVAEQELQRIKITEDKVVWDERRRLSNTPRGRAKVTMEFGLDKRHQTLTGLAFPLQEEAKRALQQLKQKRINYIQLKLDTEKETVELVHTNPTETRELPYRIPTDTPRYHFFIFKHSHQGQQQEALVFIYSMPGYSCSIKDRMLYSSCKNPLLDEVERDYRLDIAKKIEIDGGDGLTEEFLYEEVHPIEHTLKQVFAKPRGPGGKRGNKRLVKGAGENGEEI
;
A
#
# COMPACT_ATOMS: atom_id res chain seq x y z
N MET A 1 -3.69 8.98 -27.46
CA MET A 1 -3.97 9.45 -28.83
C MET A 1 -4.02 8.20 -29.71
N SER A 2 -5.20 7.62 -29.92
CA SER A 2 -5.38 6.47 -30.81
C SER A 2 -6.28 6.88 -31.97
N HIS A 3 -5.85 6.59 -33.21
CA HIS A 3 -6.59 6.79 -34.46
C HIS A 3 -7.22 8.20 -34.66
N GLN A 4 -6.43 9.26 -34.47
CA GLN A 4 -6.90 10.62 -34.72
C GLN A 4 -6.82 11.00 -36.20
N THR A 5 -7.76 11.81 -36.67
CA THR A 5 -7.82 12.32 -38.05
C THR A 5 -6.76 13.38 -38.36
N GLY A 6 -6.14 14.00 -37.34
CA GLY A 6 -5.27 15.17 -37.52
C GLY A 6 -6.02 16.49 -37.74
N ILE A 7 -7.35 16.48 -37.65
CA ILE A 7 -8.19 17.68 -37.71
C ILE A 7 -7.99 18.52 -36.44
N HIS A 8 -7.68 19.80 -36.62
CA HIS A 8 -7.42 20.75 -35.55
C HIS A 8 -8.51 21.82 -35.47
N ALA A 9 -8.55 22.54 -34.33
CA ALA A 9 -9.38 23.73 -34.17
C ALA A 9 -8.84 24.88 -35.03
N SER A 10 -9.73 25.54 -35.77
CA SER A 10 -9.41 26.81 -36.40
C SER A 10 -9.03 27.84 -35.33
N ASP A 11 -8.22 28.83 -35.70
CA ASP A 11 -7.77 29.84 -34.74
C ASP A 11 -8.95 30.67 -34.18
N GLU A 12 -9.96 30.93 -35.00
CA GLU A 12 -11.22 31.54 -34.57
C GLU A 12 -11.95 30.70 -33.49
N LEU A 13 -11.96 29.37 -33.66
CA LEU A 13 -12.55 28.48 -32.66
C LEU A 13 -11.74 28.50 -31.37
N LYS A 14 -10.40 28.49 -31.43
CA LYS A 14 -9.55 28.56 -30.22
C LYS A 14 -9.81 29.83 -29.41
N ASP A 15 -9.91 30.97 -30.08
CA ASP A 15 -10.24 32.25 -29.43
C ASP A 15 -11.65 32.23 -28.84
N PHE A 16 -12.61 31.61 -29.53
CA PHE A 16 -13.95 31.40 -28.99
C PHE A 16 -13.95 30.50 -27.75
N LEU A 17 -13.24 29.37 -27.77
CA LEU A 17 -13.14 28.45 -26.63
C LEU A 17 -12.46 29.12 -25.42
N ALA A 18 -11.46 29.99 -25.64
CA ALA A 18 -10.87 30.81 -24.60
C ALA A 18 -11.90 31.77 -23.97
N ARG A 19 -12.73 32.44 -24.77
CA ARG A 19 -13.82 33.30 -24.28
C ARG A 19 -14.91 32.50 -23.55
N ALA A 20 -15.28 31.33 -24.07
CA ALA A 20 -16.31 30.48 -23.47
C ALA A 20 -15.96 30.09 -22.03
N ARG A 21 -14.70 29.77 -21.76
CA ARG A 21 -14.19 29.48 -20.40
C ARG A 21 -14.41 30.63 -19.41
N GLY A 22 -14.56 31.87 -19.88
CA GLY A 22 -14.90 33.05 -19.08
C GLY A 22 -16.36 33.10 -18.60
N GLY A 23 -17.21 32.15 -18.99
CA GLY A 23 -18.58 32.03 -18.47
C GLY A 23 -19.60 32.94 -19.17
N THR A 24 -19.32 33.45 -20.36
CA THR A 24 -20.28 34.25 -21.15
C THR A 24 -21.20 33.40 -22.02
N ILE A 25 -20.80 32.16 -22.32
CA ILE A 25 -21.52 31.26 -23.24
C ILE A 25 -22.23 30.16 -22.46
N ARG A 26 -23.46 29.81 -22.85
CA ARG A 26 -24.23 28.67 -22.31
C ARG A 26 -24.03 27.41 -23.13
N ILE A 27 -24.09 27.53 -24.45
CA ILE A 27 -24.02 26.39 -25.36
C ILE A 27 -23.23 26.77 -26.60
N ALA A 28 -22.42 25.86 -27.12
CA ALA A 28 -21.72 26.01 -28.38
C ALA A 28 -21.77 24.71 -29.18
N LYS A 29 -22.22 24.78 -30.43
CA LYS A 29 -22.18 23.71 -31.42
C LYS A 29 -20.90 23.84 -32.23
N ILE A 30 -20.11 22.78 -32.27
CA ILE A 30 -18.89 22.66 -33.05
C ILE A 30 -19.12 21.60 -34.13
N VAL A 31 -18.77 21.94 -35.36
CA VAL A 31 -18.90 21.06 -36.53
C VAL A 31 -17.56 20.96 -37.24
N ILE A 32 -17.38 19.89 -38.01
CA ILE A 32 -16.21 19.69 -38.86
C ILE A 32 -16.61 20.12 -40.27
N ARG A 33 -15.90 21.11 -40.83
CA ARG A 33 -16.07 21.59 -42.21
C ARG A 33 -14.68 21.75 -42.81
N ASP A 34 -14.52 21.31 -44.06
CA ASP A 34 -13.25 21.41 -44.80
C ASP A 34 -12.03 20.92 -44.00
N GLU A 35 -12.19 19.80 -43.28
CA GLU A 35 -11.15 19.18 -42.43
C GLU A 35 -10.65 20.04 -41.26
N GLU A 36 -11.45 21.03 -40.83
CA GLU A 36 -11.20 21.84 -39.64
C GLU A 36 -12.39 21.82 -38.67
N LEU A 37 -12.11 21.95 -37.37
CA LEU A 37 -13.15 22.19 -36.36
C LEU A 37 -13.52 23.67 -36.36
N VAL A 38 -14.79 23.96 -36.63
CA VAL A 38 -15.33 25.32 -36.72
C VAL A 38 -16.54 25.49 -35.82
N LEU A 39 -16.78 26.73 -35.40
CA LEU A 39 -17.97 27.10 -34.64
C LEU A 39 -19.20 27.07 -35.55
N GLY A 40 -20.21 26.29 -35.19
CA GLY A 40 -21.49 26.27 -35.90
C GLY A 40 -22.45 27.33 -35.39
N SER A 41 -22.80 27.26 -34.10
CA SER A 41 -23.73 28.21 -33.46
C SER A 41 -23.48 28.25 -31.97
N TYR A 42 -23.81 29.35 -31.32
CA TYR A 42 -23.72 29.48 -29.86
C TYR A 42 -24.90 30.27 -29.30
N ARG A 43 -25.15 30.14 -27.99
CA ARG A 43 -26.09 31.00 -27.25
C ARG A 43 -25.53 31.38 -25.89
N GLU A 44 -25.92 32.55 -25.43
CA GLU A 44 -25.63 33.06 -24.08
C GLU A 44 -26.64 32.51 -23.07
N PRO A 45 -26.30 32.46 -21.77
CA PRO A 45 -27.22 32.02 -20.72
C PRO A 45 -28.46 32.91 -20.64
N ALA A 46 -29.65 32.30 -20.58
CA ALA A 46 -30.89 33.03 -20.39
C ALA A 46 -31.48 32.79 -19.00
N LYS A 47 -31.48 31.53 -18.54
CA LYS A 47 -31.97 31.12 -17.23
C LYS A 47 -30.94 30.19 -16.57
N SER A 48 -31.38 29.43 -15.58
CA SER A 48 -30.61 28.36 -14.97
C SER A 48 -30.31 27.26 -15.98
N TRP A 49 -29.18 26.58 -15.80
CA TRP A 49 -28.68 25.58 -16.74
C TRP A 49 -29.68 24.44 -16.99
N ASP A 50 -30.53 24.07 -16.03
CA ASP A 50 -31.54 23.02 -16.16
C ASP A 50 -32.70 23.47 -17.08
N LYS A 51 -33.13 24.73 -16.97
CA LYS A 51 -34.24 25.29 -17.75
C LYS A 51 -33.84 25.63 -19.18
N ASP A 52 -32.59 26.05 -19.36
CA ASP A 52 -32.03 26.36 -20.67
C ASP A 52 -31.76 25.09 -21.50
N TYR A 53 -31.56 23.94 -20.87
CA TYR A 53 -30.98 22.73 -21.47
C TYR A 53 -31.71 22.28 -22.74
N ASP A 54 -32.96 21.81 -22.61
CA ASP A 54 -33.71 21.24 -23.74
C ASP A 54 -34.01 22.28 -24.83
N HIS A 55 -34.39 23.49 -24.42
CA HIS A 55 -34.75 24.59 -25.32
C HIS A 55 -33.57 25.04 -26.20
N PHE A 56 -32.34 24.85 -25.71
CA PHE A 56 -31.13 25.24 -26.43
C PHE A 56 -30.49 24.06 -27.15
N LEU A 57 -30.52 22.86 -26.56
CA LEU A 57 -29.84 21.68 -27.07
C LEU A 57 -30.63 21.00 -28.20
N LEU A 58 -31.91 20.68 -27.97
CA LEU A 58 -32.69 19.86 -28.91
C LEU A 58 -32.78 20.46 -30.32
N PRO A 59 -32.99 21.79 -30.49
CA PRO A 59 -33.03 22.39 -31.83
C PRO A 59 -31.69 22.34 -32.59
N LEU A 60 -30.58 22.04 -31.92
CA LEU A 60 -29.25 21.93 -32.54
C LEU A 60 -28.97 20.53 -33.08
N LEU A 61 -29.75 19.53 -32.65
CA LEU A 61 -29.62 18.13 -33.07
C LEU A 61 -30.30 17.96 -34.43
N VAL A 62 -29.52 17.55 -35.43
CA VAL A 62 -30.00 17.31 -36.79
C VAL A 62 -29.88 15.82 -37.08
N ALA A 63 -30.94 15.19 -37.59
CA ALA A 63 -31.05 13.74 -37.71
C ALA A 63 -29.99 13.07 -38.62
N GLN A 64 -29.39 13.80 -39.57
CA GLN A 64 -28.39 13.26 -40.51
C GLN A 64 -26.99 13.87 -40.35
N GLU A 65 -26.78 14.81 -39.42
CA GLU A 65 -25.50 15.50 -39.28
C GLU A 65 -24.94 15.33 -37.85
N PRO A 66 -23.79 14.66 -37.68
CA PRO A 66 -23.12 14.60 -36.40
C PRO A 66 -22.59 15.98 -36.00
N CYS A 67 -22.48 16.23 -34.70
CA CYS A 67 -21.85 17.45 -34.19
C CYS A 67 -21.36 17.26 -32.76
N TYR A 68 -20.52 18.19 -32.30
CA TYR A 68 -20.20 18.31 -30.88
C TYR A 68 -20.92 19.49 -30.27
N ILE A 69 -21.34 19.34 -29.03
CA ILE A 69 -21.96 20.41 -28.27
C ILE A 69 -21.25 20.53 -26.93
N LEU A 70 -20.85 21.74 -26.59
CA LEU A 70 -20.36 22.11 -25.27
C LEU A 70 -21.48 22.86 -24.55
N TYR A 71 -21.94 22.31 -23.42
CA TYR A 71 -22.99 22.91 -22.62
C TYR A 71 -22.46 23.29 -21.23
N ARG A 72 -22.64 24.54 -20.82
CA ARG A 72 -22.13 25.05 -19.55
C ARG A 72 -23.11 24.78 -18.41
N LEU A 73 -22.62 24.20 -17.32
CA LEU A 73 -23.33 24.11 -16.05
C LEU A 73 -23.18 25.42 -15.25
N ASP A 74 -24.05 25.61 -14.26
CA ASP A 74 -23.89 26.73 -13.31
C ASP A 74 -22.92 26.39 -12.16
N SER A 75 -22.47 25.13 -12.07
CA SER A 75 -21.44 24.67 -11.14
C SER A 75 -20.03 25.06 -11.60
N GLN A 76 -19.11 25.18 -10.64
CA GLN A 76 -17.72 25.55 -10.87
C GLN A 76 -16.77 24.58 -10.17
N ASN A 77 -15.57 24.42 -10.76
CA ASN A 77 -14.44 23.70 -10.19
C ASN A 77 -13.22 24.63 -10.08
N ALA A 78 -12.06 24.07 -9.71
CA ALA A 78 -10.83 24.84 -9.53
C ALA A 78 -10.35 25.60 -10.79
N GLN A 79 -10.83 25.24 -11.98
CA GLN A 79 -10.46 25.87 -13.26
C GLN A 79 -11.52 26.86 -13.77
N GLY A 80 -12.75 26.83 -13.25
CA GLY A 80 -13.85 27.72 -13.64
C GLY A 80 -15.18 26.98 -13.74
N TYR A 81 -16.08 27.42 -14.61
CA TYR A 81 -17.35 26.72 -14.86
C TYR A 81 -17.14 25.30 -15.37
N GLU A 82 -17.99 24.39 -14.92
CA GLU A 82 -18.07 23.01 -15.39
C GLU A 82 -18.90 22.92 -16.68
N TRP A 83 -18.52 22.00 -17.56
CA TRP A 83 -19.14 21.79 -18.86
C TRP A 83 -19.52 20.33 -19.08
N ILE A 84 -20.60 20.12 -19.80
CA ILE A 84 -20.97 18.83 -20.40
C ILE A 84 -20.47 18.84 -21.84
N PHE A 85 -19.69 17.82 -22.19
CA PHE A 85 -19.31 17.56 -23.57
C PHE A 85 -20.28 16.55 -24.17
N ILE A 86 -20.99 16.93 -25.22
CA ILE A 86 -22.00 16.10 -25.87
C ILE A 86 -21.52 15.79 -27.28
N ALA A 87 -21.40 14.51 -27.61
CA ALA A 87 -21.15 14.03 -28.95
C ALA A 87 -22.45 13.47 -29.55
N TRP A 88 -23.03 14.21 -30.49
CA TRP A 88 -24.19 13.79 -31.26
C TRP A 88 -23.72 13.06 -32.52
N SER A 89 -24.13 11.81 -32.68
CA SER A 89 -23.83 11.00 -33.87
C SER A 89 -25.02 10.10 -34.18
N PRO A 90 -26.03 10.62 -34.90
CA PRO A 90 -27.24 9.87 -35.16
C PRO A 90 -26.97 8.74 -36.15
N ASP A 91 -27.71 7.64 -36.01
CA ASP A 91 -27.46 6.44 -36.83
C ASP A 91 -27.67 6.67 -38.33
N GLN A 92 -28.56 7.61 -38.68
CA GLN A 92 -28.87 7.98 -40.05
C GLN A 92 -27.76 8.80 -40.74
N SER A 93 -26.74 9.26 -40.01
CA SER A 93 -25.62 9.98 -40.61
C SER A 93 -24.72 9.07 -41.47
N PRO A 94 -24.11 9.62 -42.53
CA PRO A 94 -23.13 8.88 -43.34
C PRO A 94 -21.99 8.30 -42.50
N VAL A 95 -21.58 7.06 -42.80
CA VAL A 95 -20.53 6.35 -42.04
C VAL A 95 -19.22 7.14 -42.02
N ARG A 96 -18.85 7.80 -43.12
CA ARG A 96 -17.65 8.63 -43.21
C ARG A 96 -17.66 9.74 -42.16
N GLU A 97 -18.78 10.44 -41.99
CA GLU A 97 -18.91 11.51 -41.00
C GLU A 97 -18.84 10.96 -39.58
N LYS A 98 -19.58 9.88 -39.28
CA LYS A 98 -19.53 9.23 -37.96
C LYS A 98 -18.10 8.84 -37.56
N MET A 99 -17.33 8.30 -38.51
CA MET A 99 -15.92 7.96 -38.30
C MET A 99 -15.06 9.19 -38.02
N VAL A 100 -15.21 10.26 -38.79
CA VAL A 100 -14.46 11.51 -38.60
C VAL A 100 -14.79 12.13 -37.23
N TYR A 101 -16.06 12.25 -36.88
CA TYR A 101 -16.49 12.77 -35.57
C TYR A 101 -16.11 11.85 -34.40
N ALA A 102 -16.03 10.53 -34.58
CA ALA A 102 -15.51 9.65 -33.53
C ALA A 102 -14.00 9.88 -33.30
N ALA A 103 -13.23 10.00 -34.40
CA ALA A 103 -11.78 10.14 -34.38
C ALA A 103 -11.26 11.53 -33.96
N THR A 104 -12.05 12.59 -34.19
CA THR A 104 -11.70 13.98 -33.82
C THR A 104 -12.10 14.34 -32.37
N ARG A 105 -12.96 13.54 -31.72
CA ARG A 105 -13.52 13.82 -30.38
C ARG A 105 -12.44 14.13 -29.33
N ALA A 106 -11.38 13.34 -29.28
CA ALA A 106 -10.30 13.51 -28.31
C ALA A 106 -9.51 14.79 -28.54
N THR A 107 -9.36 15.23 -29.80
CA THR A 107 -8.67 16.48 -30.14
C THR A 107 -9.46 17.67 -29.63
N LEU A 108 -10.77 17.74 -29.89
CA LEU A 108 -11.60 18.85 -29.40
C LEU A 108 -11.61 18.95 -27.88
N LYS A 109 -11.73 17.83 -27.15
CA LYS A 109 -11.65 17.84 -25.67
C LYS A 109 -10.32 18.35 -25.15
N LYS A 110 -9.22 18.03 -25.84
CA LYS A 110 -7.88 18.52 -25.50
C LYS A 110 -7.74 20.03 -25.78
N GLU A 111 -8.24 20.50 -26.92
CA GLU A 111 -8.21 21.93 -27.30
C GLU A 111 -9.07 22.78 -26.35
N PHE A 112 -10.23 22.26 -25.90
CA PHE A 112 -11.07 22.95 -24.93
C PHE A 112 -10.46 22.98 -23.52
N GLY A 113 -9.80 21.89 -23.13
CA GLY A 113 -9.22 21.70 -21.80
C GLY A 113 -10.08 20.76 -20.96
N GLY A 114 -9.67 19.48 -20.88
CA GLY A 114 -10.45 18.43 -20.22
C GLY A 114 -10.77 18.69 -18.74
N GLY A 115 -10.03 19.56 -18.05
CA GLY A 115 -10.33 19.92 -16.67
C GLY A 115 -11.57 20.80 -16.48
N HIS A 116 -12.14 21.38 -17.55
CA HIS A 116 -13.43 22.06 -17.51
C HIS A 116 -14.61 21.12 -17.78
N ILE A 117 -14.37 19.94 -18.36
CA ILE A 117 -15.41 18.99 -18.74
C ILE A 117 -15.68 18.08 -17.54
N LYS A 118 -16.90 18.12 -17.01
CA LYS A 118 -17.35 17.27 -15.90
C LYS A 118 -17.91 15.96 -16.41
N ASP A 119 -18.85 16.05 -17.34
CA ASP A 119 -19.58 14.90 -17.88
C ASP A 119 -19.38 14.83 -19.40
N GLU A 120 -19.33 13.60 -19.92
CA GLU A 120 -19.26 13.33 -21.34
C GLU A 120 -20.44 12.43 -21.74
N MET A 121 -21.28 12.95 -22.62
CA MET A 121 -22.41 12.23 -23.18
C MET A 121 -22.18 11.91 -24.65
N PHE A 122 -22.62 10.72 -25.04
CA PHE A 122 -22.72 10.31 -26.43
C PHE A 122 -24.17 9.94 -26.69
N GLY A 123 -24.75 10.48 -27.76
CA GLY A 123 -26.14 10.24 -28.11
C GLY A 123 -26.31 9.96 -29.59
N THR A 124 -27.21 9.02 -29.86
CA THR A 124 -27.62 8.61 -31.22
C THR A 124 -29.07 8.99 -31.50
N VAL A 125 -29.88 9.10 -30.44
CA VAL A 125 -31.27 9.58 -30.46
C VAL A 125 -31.46 10.77 -29.53
N GLU A 126 -32.44 11.61 -29.80
CA GLU A 126 -32.69 12.81 -28.99
C GLU A 126 -33.00 12.47 -27.52
N GLU A 127 -33.61 11.31 -27.27
CA GLU A 127 -33.90 10.82 -25.92
C GLU A 127 -32.64 10.53 -25.08
N ASP A 128 -31.49 10.26 -25.72
CA ASP A 128 -30.21 10.07 -25.03
C ASP A 128 -29.70 11.39 -24.46
N LEU A 129 -29.97 12.49 -25.19
CA LEU A 129 -29.37 13.78 -24.96
C LEU A 129 -30.32 14.80 -24.34
N CYS A 130 -31.63 14.56 -24.31
CA CYS A 130 -32.56 15.45 -23.60
C CYS A 130 -32.21 15.53 -22.11
N PHE A 131 -32.76 16.52 -21.41
CA PHE A 131 -32.49 16.73 -19.99
C PHE A 131 -32.76 15.48 -19.15
N GLN A 132 -33.84 14.75 -19.46
CA GLN A 132 -34.13 13.47 -18.83
C GLN A 132 -33.09 12.40 -19.16
N GLY A 133 -32.54 12.40 -20.38
CA GLY A 133 -31.41 11.57 -20.79
C GLY A 133 -30.16 11.85 -19.97
N TYR A 134 -29.83 13.12 -19.75
CA TYR A 134 -28.72 13.52 -18.88
C TYR A 134 -28.90 13.05 -17.43
N LEU A 135 -30.09 13.22 -16.84
CA LEU A 135 -30.37 12.72 -15.49
C LEU A 135 -30.23 11.20 -15.39
N ARG A 136 -30.68 10.45 -16.42
CA ARG A 136 -30.47 9.00 -16.50
C ARG A 136 -28.99 8.66 -16.57
N HIS A 137 -28.21 9.38 -17.37
CA HIS A 137 -26.76 9.20 -17.45
C HIS A 137 -26.08 9.39 -16.09
N MET A 138 -26.39 10.47 -15.37
CA MET A 138 -25.87 10.72 -14.02
C MET A 138 -26.21 9.60 -13.03
N SER A 139 -27.45 9.09 -13.08
CA SER A 139 -27.89 7.97 -12.24
C SER A 139 -27.16 6.66 -12.56
N SER A 140 -26.87 6.42 -13.85
CA SER A 140 -26.12 5.24 -14.30
C SER A 140 -24.65 5.30 -13.87
N CYS A 141 -24.02 6.47 -13.95
CA CYS A 141 -22.63 6.67 -13.50
C CYS A 141 -22.48 6.51 -11.98
N SER A 142 -23.54 6.80 -11.22
CA SER A 142 -23.59 6.63 -9.76
C SER A 142 -24.01 5.22 -9.33
N SER A 143 -24.47 4.38 -10.26
CA SER A 143 -24.90 3.02 -9.97
C SER A 143 -23.69 2.10 -9.77
N PRO A 144 -23.82 1.04 -8.95
CA PRO A 144 -22.72 0.12 -8.71
C PRO A 144 -22.26 -0.53 -10.02
N ALA A 145 -20.95 -0.57 -10.23
CA ALA A 145 -20.38 -1.22 -11.39
C ALA A 145 -20.73 -2.72 -11.40
N PRO A 146 -21.07 -3.29 -12.57
CA PRO A 146 -21.37 -4.71 -12.67
C PRO A 146 -20.09 -5.52 -12.35
N LEU A 147 -20.16 -6.31 -11.28
CA LEU A 147 -19.08 -7.19 -10.82
C LEU A 147 -19.38 -8.63 -11.22
N THR A 148 -18.35 -9.34 -11.67
CA THR A 148 -18.41 -10.79 -11.87
C THR A 148 -18.55 -11.53 -10.54
N VAL A 149 -19.02 -12.78 -10.58
CA VAL A 149 -19.18 -13.61 -9.38
C VAL A 149 -17.86 -13.76 -8.61
N ALA A 150 -16.75 -13.95 -9.33
CA ALA A 150 -15.42 -14.07 -8.74
C ALA A 150 -14.95 -12.78 -8.04
N GLU A 151 -15.22 -11.61 -8.63
CA GLU A 151 -14.88 -10.32 -8.02
C GLU A 151 -15.72 -10.06 -6.75
N GLN A 152 -17.00 -10.43 -6.78
CA GLN A 152 -17.87 -10.34 -5.59
C GLN A 152 -17.35 -11.24 -4.45
N GLU A 153 -16.87 -12.44 -4.77
CA GLU A 153 -16.29 -13.35 -3.79
C GLU A 153 -14.98 -12.82 -3.20
N LEU A 154 -14.07 -12.33 -4.04
CA LEU A 154 -12.83 -11.69 -3.58
C LEU A 154 -13.10 -10.47 -2.69
N GLN A 155 -14.09 -9.65 -3.05
CA GLN A 155 -14.50 -8.50 -2.23
C GLN A 155 -15.06 -8.95 -0.88
N ARG A 156 -15.81 -10.06 -0.82
CA ARG A 156 -16.29 -10.64 0.45
C ARG A 156 -15.13 -11.14 1.32
N ILE A 157 -14.15 -11.82 0.74
CA ILE A 157 -12.96 -12.31 1.47
C ILE A 157 -12.22 -11.12 2.07
N LYS A 158 -11.94 -10.08 1.27
CA LYS A 158 -11.26 -8.87 1.73
C LYS A 158 -12.01 -8.17 2.87
N ILE A 159 -13.33 -8.00 2.75
CA ILE A 159 -14.15 -7.41 3.83
C ILE A 159 -14.11 -8.27 5.10
N THR A 160 -14.07 -9.60 4.95
CA THR A 160 -14.01 -10.51 6.09
C THR A 160 -12.65 -10.44 6.79
N GLU A 161 -11.55 -10.43 6.02
CA GLU A 161 -10.20 -10.23 6.54
C GLU A 161 -10.09 -8.89 7.27
N ASP A 162 -10.56 -7.80 6.65
CA ASP A 162 -10.56 -6.48 7.27
C ASP A 162 -11.36 -6.48 8.57
N LYS A 163 -12.55 -7.09 8.61
CA LYS A 163 -13.35 -7.19 9.85
C LYS A 163 -12.63 -7.96 10.95
N VAL A 164 -12.00 -9.07 10.63
CA VAL A 164 -11.18 -9.84 11.58
C VAL A 164 -10.08 -8.93 12.17
N VAL A 165 -9.38 -8.18 11.32
CA VAL A 165 -8.34 -7.23 11.74
C VAL A 165 -8.89 -6.07 12.57
N TRP A 166 -10.04 -5.51 12.19
CA TRP A 166 -10.64 -4.35 12.87
C TRP A 166 -11.26 -4.70 14.22
N ASP A 167 -11.99 -5.82 14.32
CA ASP A 167 -12.53 -6.30 15.60
C ASP A 167 -11.41 -6.69 16.57
N GLU A 168 -10.28 -7.21 16.06
CA GLU A 168 -9.07 -7.45 16.83
C GLU A 168 -8.47 -6.13 17.38
N ARG A 169 -8.37 -5.09 16.53
CA ARG A 169 -7.82 -3.78 16.94
C ARG A 169 -8.69 -3.07 17.98
N ARG A 170 -10.02 -3.21 17.90
CA ARG A 170 -10.96 -2.61 18.87
C ARG A 170 -10.91 -3.30 20.24
N ARG A 171 -10.54 -4.59 20.30
CA ARG A 171 -10.38 -5.31 21.58
C ARG A 171 -9.13 -4.89 22.34
N LEU A 172 -8.04 -4.51 21.64
CA LEU A 172 -6.82 -4.01 22.29
C LEU A 172 -6.98 -2.61 22.93
N SER A 173 -7.83 -1.74 22.37
CA SER A 173 -8.02 -0.38 22.89
C SER A 173 -8.77 -0.31 24.23
N ASN A 174 -9.37 -1.40 24.68
CA ASN A 174 -10.11 -1.46 25.95
C ASN A 174 -9.28 -1.94 27.16
N THR A 175 -7.95 -2.04 27.01
CA THR A 175 -7.04 -2.38 28.13
C THR A 175 -6.40 -1.09 28.69
N PRO A 176 -6.79 -0.60 29.88
CA PRO A 176 -6.18 0.57 30.46
C PRO A 176 -4.92 0.14 31.21
N ARG A 177 -3.74 0.37 30.61
CA ARG A 177 -2.49 0.74 31.31
C ARG A 177 -1.29 0.70 30.36
N GLY A 178 -0.48 1.75 30.43
CA GLY A 178 0.95 1.67 30.15
C GLY A 178 1.32 1.95 28.70
N ARG A 179 2.06 3.04 28.52
CA ARG A 179 2.69 3.50 27.28
C ARG A 179 3.62 2.40 26.74
N ALA A 180 3.11 1.53 25.86
CA ALA A 180 3.88 0.45 25.27
C ALA A 180 4.65 0.95 24.04
N LYS A 181 5.96 0.66 24.01
CA LYS A 181 6.79 0.59 22.81
C LYS A 181 5.99 -0.12 21.72
N VAL A 182 5.99 0.40 20.50
CA VAL A 182 5.42 -0.27 19.33
C VAL A 182 6.32 -1.47 18.98
N THR A 183 6.22 -2.53 19.76
CA THR A 183 6.52 -3.87 19.30
C THR A 183 5.30 -4.28 18.49
N MET A 184 5.48 -4.68 17.22
CA MET A 184 4.41 -5.28 16.42
C MET A 184 4.06 -6.65 17.02
N GLU A 185 3.31 -6.65 18.12
CA GLU A 185 2.76 -7.86 18.71
C GLU A 185 1.36 -8.09 18.15
N PHE A 186 1.32 -8.96 17.16
CA PHE A 186 0.12 -9.62 16.63
C PHE A 186 -0.65 -10.30 17.78
N GLY A 187 -1.99 -10.32 17.69
CA GLY A 187 -2.90 -10.52 18.81
C GLY A 187 -2.71 -11.76 19.67
N LEU A 188 -3.19 -11.65 20.91
CA LEU A 188 -3.17 -12.67 21.95
C LEU A 188 -4.23 -13.77 21.74
N ASP A 189 -4.24 -14.36 20.54
CA ASP A 189 -4.56 -15.77 20.35
C ASP A 189 -3.38 -16.42 19.61
N LYS A 190 -2.19 -16.25 20.19
CA LYS A 190 -0.91 -16.80 19.69
C LYS A 190 -0.97 -18.31 19.40
N ARG A 191 -1.96 -19.03 19.96
CA ARG A 191 -2.18 -20.48 19.75
C ARG A 191 -2.53 -20.87 18.31
N HIS A 192 -3.12 -19.97 17.52
CA HIS A 192 -3.52 -20.28 16.14
C HIS A 192 -2.54 -19.70 15.09
N GLN A 193 -1.68 -18.75 15.46
CA GLN A 193 -0.67 -18.17 14.56
C GLN A 193 0.60 -19.02 14.49
N THR A 194 0.95 -19.70 15.58
CA THR A 194 1.98 -20.72 15.60
C THR A 194 1.35 -22.07 15.91
N LEU A 195 1.76 -23.12 15.19
CA LEU A 195 1.39 -24.49 15.56
C LEU A 195 1.82 -24.73 17.02
N THR A 196 0.99 -25.39 17.81
CA THR A 196 1.32 -25.76 19.19
C THR A 196 2.65 -26.50 19.23
N GLY A 197 3.64 -25.96 19.94
CA GLY A 197 4.98 -26.55 20.02
C GLY A 197 4.97 -27.95 20.64
N LEU A 198 5.97 -28.76 20.30
CA LEU A 198 6.15 -30.11 20.84
C LEU A 198 7.00 -30.06 22.11
N ALA A 199 6.47 -30.51 23.25
CA ALA A 199 7.17 -30.45 24.53
C ALA A 199 7.87 -31.77 24.86
N PHE A 200 9.17 -31.86 24.55
CA PHE A 200 10.00 -32.99 24.96
C PHE A 200 10.51 -32.79 26.40
N PRO A 201 10.35 -33.77 27.31
CA PRO A 201 10.83 -33.62 28.68
C PRO A 201 12.36 -33.56 28.75
N LEU A 202 12.87 -32.67 29.62
CA LEU A 202 14.29 -32.63 29.95
C LEU A 202 14.69 -33.81 30.85
N GLN A 203 15.80 -34.47 30.49
CA GLN A 203 16.44 -35.46 31.35
C GLN A 203 17.09 -34.82 32.59
N GLU A 204 17.27 -35.61 33.65
CA GLU A 204 17.80 -35.12 34.94
C GLU A 204 19.14 -34.39 34.83
N GLU A 205 20.04 -34.87 33.97
CA GLU A 205 21.36 -34.28 33.76
C GLU A 205 21.26 -32.87 33.17
N ALA A 206 20.39 -32.68 32.17
CA ALA A 206 20.11 -31.37 31.58
C ALA A 206 19.47 -30.42 32.61
N LYS A 207 18.54 -30.92 33.43
CA LYS A 207 17.93 -30.16 34.53
C LYS A 207 18.97 -29.69 35.55
N ARG A 208 19.92 -30.56 35.93
CA ARG A 208 21.02 -30.22 36.83
C ARG A 208 21.96 -29.18 36.21
N ALA A 209 22.28 -29.31 34.93
CA ALA A 209 23.11 -28.34 34.21
C ALA A 209 22.46 -26.94 34.20
N LEU A 210 21.16 -26.83 33.91
CA LEU A 210 20.44 -25.54 33.95
C LEU A 210 20.46 -24.91 35.36
N GLN A 211 20.37 -25.71 36.42
CA GLN A 211 20.52 -25.21 37.79
C GLN A 211 21.95 -24.70 38.08
N GLN A 212 22.98 -25.40 37.58
CA GLN A 212 24.37 -24.95 37.71
C GLN A 212 24.64 -23.67 36.92
N LEU A 213 24.02 -23.51 35.74
CA LEU A 213 24.10 -22.31 34.92
C LEU A 213 23.45 -21.11 35.63
N LYS A 214 22.30 -21.32 36.30
CA LYS A 214 21.66 -20.30 37.14
C LYS A 214 22.56 -19.82 38.29
N GLN A 215 23.30 -20.74 38.89
CA GLN A 215 24.29 -20.43 39.93
C GLN A 215 25.60 -19.85 39.35
N LYS A 216 25.68 -19.67 38.02
CA LYS A 216 26.87 -19.21 37.28
C LYS A 216 28.11 -20.05 37.56
N ARG A 217 27.94 -21.34 37.89
CA ARG A 217 29.06 -22.29 38.10
C ARG A 217 29.61 -22.80 36.77
N ILE A 218 28.75 -22.88 35.77
CA ILE A 218 29.10 -23.18 34.38
C ILE A 218 28.71 -21.99 33.52
N ASN A 219 29.36 -21.84 32.36
CA ASN A 219 29.09 -20.76 31.41
C ASN A 219 28.52 -21.26 30.07
N TYR A 220 28.45 -22.57 29.86
CA TYR A 220 28.00 -23.17 28.61
C TYR A 220 27.26 -24.49 28.84
N ILE A 221 26.18 -24.71 28.10
CA ILE A 221 25.45 -25.98 28.00
C ILE A 221 25.20 -26.26 26.53
N GLN A 222 25.45 -27.50 26.09
CA GLN A 222 24.96 -28.02 24.82
C GLN A 222 23.93 -29.13 25.05
N LEU A 223 22.77 -29.01 24.39
CA LEU A 223 21.68 -29.99 24.42
C LEU A 223 21.44 -30.60 23.03
N LYS A 224 20.99 -31.84 23.02
CA LYS A 224 20.50 -32.55 21.82
C LYS A 224 19.10 -33.11 22.07
N LEU A 225 18.35 -33.35 21.01
CA LEU A 225 17.12 -34.12 21.10
C LEU A 225 17.43 -35.57 20.78
N ASP A 226 16.95 -36.47 21.65
CA ASP A 226 16.83 -37.88 21.31
C ASP A 226 15.48 -38.07 20.59
N THR A 227 15.54 -38.36 19.29
CA THR A 227 14.36 -38.51 18.42
C THR A 227 13.67 -39.87 18.54
N GLU A 228 14.29 -40.83 19.22
CA GLU A 228 13.69 -42.14 19.52
C GLU A 228 12.96 -42.12 20.85
N LYS A 229 13.56 -41.52 21.88
CA LYS A 229 12.96 -41.41 23.22
C LYS A 229 12.09 -40.17 23.42
N GLU A 230 12.14 -39.24 22.47
CA GLU A 230 11.45 -37.95 22.55
C GLU A 230 11.85 -37.14 23.80
N THR A 231 13.15 -37.13 24.14
CA THR A 231 13.68 -36.40 25.31
C THR A 231 14.76 -35.39 24.93
N VAL A 232 14.92 -34.35 25.75
CA VAL A 232 16.05 -33.40 25.62
C VAL A 232 17.18 -33.86 26.54
N GLU A 233 18.31 -34.22 25.94
CA GLU A 233 19.49 -34.77 26.61
C GLU A 233 20.64 -33.74 26.67
N LEU A 234 21.43 -33.83 27.74
CA LEU A 234 22.67 -33.07 27.88
C LEU A 234 23.78 -33.71 27.03
N VAL A 235 24.50 -32.90 26.25
CA VAL A 235 25.71 -33.38 25.56
C VAL A 235 26.94 -33.12 26.44
N HIS A 236 27.18 -31.87 26.81
CA HIS A 236 28.27 -31.49 27.71
C HIS A 236 28.09 -30.07 28.29
N THR A 237 28.88 -29.75 29.32
CA THR A 237 28.96 -28.42 29.97
C THR A 237 30.38 -27.87 30.05
N ASN A 238 31.26 -28.31 29.13
CA ASN A 238 32.65 -27.86 29.09
C ASN A 238 32.76 -26.33 29.09
N PRO A 239 33.62 -25.74 29.96
CA PRO A 239 33.86 -24.31 29.96
C PRO A 239 34.20 -23.83 28.55
N THR A 240 33.53 -22.76 28.11
CA THR A 240 33.69 -22.22 26.76
C THR A 240 33.83 -20.71 26.86
N GLU A 241 34.89 -20.15 26.29
CA GLU A 241 35.03 -18.71 26.09
C GLU A 241 34.47 -18.28 24.74
N THR A 242 34.23 -16.98 24.52
CA THR A 242 33.67 -16.44 23.27
C THR A 242 34.45 -16.91 22.04
N ARG A 243 35.78 -16.99 22.12
CA ARG A 243 36.66 -17.45 21.04
C ARG A 243 36.54 -18.93 20.73
N GLU A 244 36.11 -19.73 21.70
CA GLU A 244 35.94 -21.18 21.57
C GLU A 244 34.54 -21.57 21.10
N LEU A 245 33.57 -20.66 21.22
CA LEU A 245 32.16 -20.90 20.92
C LEU A 245 31.91 -21.39 19.48
N PRO A 246 32.54 -20.83 18.42
CA PRO A 246 32.42 -21.36 17.07
C PRO A 246 32.73 -22.86 16.95
N TYR A 247 33.78 -23.32 17.66
CA TYR A 247 34.24 -24.71 17.64
C TYR A 247 33.32 -25.66 18.43
N ARG A 248 32.37 -25.13 19.21
CA ARG A 248 31.36 -25.94 19.90
C ARG A 248 30.14 -26.25 19.03
N ILE A 249 29.99 -25.59 17.88
CA ILE A 249 28.83 -25.76 17.00
C ILE A 249 29.10 -26.90 16.01
N PRO A 250 28.35 -28.01 16.06
CA PRO A 250 28.52 -29.09 15.08
C PRO A 250 28.05 -28.66 13.69
N THR A 251 28.71 -29.19 12.66
CA THR A 251 28.39 -28.92 11.24
C THR A 251 27.53 -30.00 10.60
N ASP A 252 27.30 -31.11 11.31
CA ASP A 252 26.59 -32.29 10.82
C ASP A 252 25.21 -32.48 11.49
N THR A 253 25.04 -31.96 12.70
CA THR A 253 23.88 -32.24 13.54
C THR A 253 23.38 -30.99 14.27
N PRO A 254 22.07 -30.86 14.51
CA PRO A 254 21.51 -29.68 15.14
C PRO A 254 21.64 -29.74 16.66
N ARG A 255 21.83 -28.59 17.30
CA ARG A 255 21.99 -28.50 18.75
C ARG A 255 21.35 -27.23 19.29
N TYR A 256 21.00 -27.28 20.58
CA TYR A 256 20.72 -26.09 21.35
C TYR A 256 21.89 -25.76 22.26
N HIS A 257 22.13 -24.47 22.44
CA HIS A 257 23.21 -23.99 23.27
C HIS A 257 22.71 -22.88 24.19
N PHE A 258 23.13 -22.94 25.44
CA PHE A 258 23.01 -21.83 26.38
C PHE A 258 24.41 -21.35 26.71
N PHE A 259 24.69 -20.08 26.46
CA PHE A 259 26.02 -19.50 26.62
C PHE A 259 25.95 -18.18 27.40
N ILE A 260 26.77 -18.04 28.44
CA ILE A 260 26.91 -16.78 29.19
C ILE A 260 27.94 -15.92 28.46
N PHE A 261 27.44 -14.96 27.69
CA PHE A 261 28.26 -13.99 26.97
C PHE A 261 28.70 -12.87 27.92
N LYS A 262 29.98 -12.90 28.31
CA LYS A 262 30.63 -11.89 29.12
C LYS A 262 31.23 -10.83 28.20
N HIS A 263 30.79 -9.58 28.33
CA HIS A 263 31.22 -8.49 27.47
C HIS A 263 31.20 -7.15 28.21
N SER A 264 31.92 -6.17 27.67
CA SER A 264 31.92 -4.80 28.19
C SER A 264 30.91 -3.96 27.41
N HIS A 265 29.91 -3.40 28.07
CA HIS A 265 28.96 -2.46 27.47
C HIS A 265 28.98 -1.15 28.26
N GLN A 266 29.24 -0.03 27.56
CA GLN A 266 29.35 1.31 28.16
C GLN A 266 30.36 1.40 29.33
N GLY A 267 31.46 0.64 29.26
CA GLY A 267 32.52 0.63 30.26
C GLY A 267 32.22 -0.20 31.52
N GLN A 268 31.08 -0.92 31.56
CA GLN A 268 30.75 -1.87 32.62
C GLN A 268 30.79 -3.30 32.09
N GLN A 269 31.34 -4.21 32.89
CA GLN A 269 31.30 -5.65 32.60
C GLN A 269 29.88 -6.17 32.83
N GLN A 270 29.29 -6.75 31.79
CA GLN A 270 27.95 -7.33 31.79
C GLN A 270 28.01 -8.79 31.35
N GLU A 271 27.06 -9.58 31.85
CA GLU A 271 26.89 -10.98 31.47
C GLU A 271 25.47 -11.17 30.95
N ALA A 272 25.35 -11.64 29.72
CA ALA A 272 24.06 -11.92 29.08
C ALA A 272 23.96 -13.40 28.75
N LEU A 273 22.84 -14.03 29.09
CA LEU A 273 22.56 -15.41 28.68
C LEU A 273 21.99 -15.41 27.25
N VAL A 274 22.73 -16.02 26.34
CA VAL A 274 22.33 -16.17 24.93
C VAL A 274 21.92 -17.61 24.68
N PHE A 275 20.74 -17.78 24.09
CA PHE A 275 20.31 -19.06 23.54
C PHE A 275 20.64 -19.12 22.05
N ILE A 276 21.27 -20.19 21.62
CA ILE A 276 21.65 -20.42 20.22
C ILE A 276 21.03 -21.73 19.76
N TYR A 277 20.28 -21.67 18.67
CA TYR A 277 19.82 -22.83 17.92
C TYR A 277 20.70 -22.97 16.67
N SER A 278 21.54 -24.00 16.64
CA SER A 278 22.37 -24.33 15.49
C SER A 278 21.70 -25.38 14.62
N MET A 279 21.60 -25.10 13.31
CA MET A 279 20.98 -25.98 12.33
C MET A 279 21.79 -25.99 11.03
N PRO A 280 22.67 -26.97 10.79
CA PRO A 280 23.55 -27.01 9.61
C PRO A 280 22.84 -27.34 8.28
N GLY A 281 21.54 -27.03 8.18
CA GLY A 281 20.76 -27.09 6.96
C GLY A 281 20.45 -28.52 6.50
N TYR A 282 20.92 -28.87 5.29
CA TYR A 282 20.58 -30.13 4.61
C TYR A 282 21.42 -31.33 5.06
N SER A 283 22.42 -31.16 5.91
CA SER A 283 23.12 -32.28 6.56
C SER A 283 22.20 -33.04 7.54
N CYS A 284 21.17 -32.37 8.07
CA CYS A 284 20.17 -32.94 8.97
C CYS A 284 18.96 -33.51 8.20
N SER A 285 18.27 -34.50 8.77
CA SER A 285 17.01 -34.99 8.21
C SER A 285 15.87 -33.96 8.37
N ILE A 286 14.82 -34.04 7.53
CA ILE A 286 13.62 -33.19 7.69
C ILE A 286 12.99 -33.40 9.08
N LYS A 287 13.00 -34.64 9.58
CA LYS A 287 12.49 -34.99 10.91
C LYS A 287 13.22 -34.20 12.00
N ASP A 288 14.56 -34.18 11.96
CA ASP A 288 15.37 -33.44 12.94
C ASP A 288 15.11 -31.94 12.85
N ARG A 289 15.06 -31.38 11.63
CA ARG A 289 14.75 -29.95 11.44
C ARG A 289 13.39 -29.56 12.01
N MET A 290 12.37 -30.37 11.76
CA MET A 290 11.03 -30.10 12.28
C MET A 290 10.95 -30.25 13.80
N LEU A 291 11.57 -31.29 14.37
CA LEU A 291 11.57 -31.51 15.82
C LEU A 291 12.32 -30.40 16.56
N TYR A 292 13.52 -30.05 16.14
CA TYR A 292 14.29 -28.97 16.77
C TYR A 292 13.60 -27.60 16.61
N SER A 293 12.92 -27.32 15.51
CA SER A 293 12.16 -26.06 15.40
C SER A 293 10.91 -26.07 16.28
N SER A 294 10.23 -27.22 16.41
CA SER A 294 8.98 -27.35 17.16
C SER A 294 9.18 -27.40 18.68
N CYS A 295 10.29 -27.99 19.15
CA CYS A 295 10.61 -28.12 20.57
C CYS A 295 11.27 -26.87 21.17
N LYS A 296 11.72 -25.92 20.34
CA LYS A 296 12.44 -24.72 20.78
C LYS A 296 11.62 -23.87 21.76
N ASN A 297 10.40 -23.49 21.38
CA ASN A 297 9.60 -22.58 22.20
C ASN A 297 9.18 -23.21 23.54
N PRO A 298 8.64 -24.46 23.57
CA PRO A 298 8.34 -25.13 24.84
C PRO A 298 9.55 -25.25 25.77
N LEU A 299 10.73 -25.58 25.23
CA LEU A 299 11.97 -25.66 26.00
C LEU A 299 12.34 -24.30 26.62
N LEU A 300 12.30 -23.23 25.82
CA LEU A 300 12.61 -21.88 26.30
C LEU A 300 11.61 -21.40 27.35
N ASP A 301 10.33 -21.68 27.15
CA ASP A 301 9.27 -21.35 28.10
C ASP A 301 9.46 -22.12 29.43
N GLU A 302 9.86 -23.39 29.38
CA GLU A 302 10.20 -24.19 30.57
C GLU A 302 11.44 -23.61 31.29
N VAL A 303 12.47 -23.22 30.56
CA VAL A 303 13.71 -22.64 31.11
C VAL A 303 13.46 -21.27 31.78
N GLU A 304 12.73 -20.37 31.13
CA GLU A 304 12.40 -19.05 31.67
C GLU A 304 11.43 -19.15 32.86
N ARG A 305 10.43 -20.04 32.78
CA ARG A 305 9.40 -20.20 33.81
C ARG A 305 9.90 -20.99 35.03
N ASP A 306 10.44 -22.18 34.83
CA ASP A 306 10.69 -23.11 35.93
C ASP A 306 12.09 -22.91 36.51
N TYR A 307 13.06 -22.51 35.69
CA TYR A 307 14.43 -22.24 36.14
C TYR A 307 14.69 -20.75 36.40
N ARG A 308 13.83 -19.83 35.95
CA ARG A 308 14.00 -18.37 36.11
C ARG A 308 15.33 -17.87 35.52
N LEU A 309 15.71 -18.43 34.38
CA LEU A 309 16.85 -17.98 33.59
C LEU A 309 16.36 -16.94 32.59
N ASP A 310 16.83 -15.69 32.70
CA ASP A 310 16.48 -14.62 31.78
C ASP A 310 17.35 -14.72 30.52
N ILE A 311 16.74 -15.04 29.38
CA ILE A 311 17.43 -15.22 28.11
C ILE A 311 17.45 -13.89 27.37
N ALA A 312 18.60 -13.21 27.39
CA ALA A 312 18.76 -11.89 26.80
C ALA A 312 18.53 -11.89 25.28
N LYS A 313 18.98 -12.93 24.58
CA LYS A 313 18.78 -13.07 23.14
C LYS A 313 18.67 -14.51 22.69
N LYS A 314 17.80 -14.75 21.70
CA LYS A 314 17.55 -16.04 21.03
C LYS A 314 18.08 -15.91 19.60
N ILE A 315 19.12 -16.65 19.26
CA ILE A 315 19.83 -16.57 17.97
C ILE A 315 19.66 -17.91 17.25
N GLU A 316 19.42 -17.85 15.94
CA GLU A 316 19.39 -19.02 15.06
C GLU A 316 20.52 -18.91 14.04
N ILE A 317 21.34 -19.95 13.93
CA ILE A 317 22.52 -19.99 13.05
C ILE A 317 22.55 -21.30 12.28
N ASP A 318 23.18 -21.28 11.12
CA ASP A 318 23.47 -22.47 10.31
C ASP A 318 24.84 -23.08 10.64
N GLY A 319 25.85 -22.26 10.93
CA GLY A 319 27.20 -22.70 11.29
C GLY A 319 27.86 -21.83 12.37
N GLY A 320 28.97 -22.33 12.92
CA GLY A 320 29.71 -21.64 13.99
C GLY A 320 30.53 -20.43 13.55
N ASP A 321 30.86 -20.32 12.26
CA ASP A 321 31.82 -19.33 11.75
C ASP A 321 31.37 -17.87 11.96
N GLY A 322 30.06 -17.63 12.05
CA GLY A 322 29.47 -16.31 12.30
C GLY A 322 29.43 -15.88 13.77
N LEU A 323 29.78 -16.77 14.72
CA LEU A 323 29.72 -16.47 16.16
C LEU A 323 30.96 -15.70 16.64
N THR A 324 31.12 -14.47 16.18
CA THR A 324 32.16 -13.57 16.66
C THR A 324 31.70 -12.75 17.88
N GLU A 325 32.65 -12.14 18.60
CA GLU A 325 32.33 -11.26 19.72
C GLU A 325 31.53 -10.04 19.27
N GLU A 326 31.86 -9.50 18.09
CA GLU A 326 31.12 -8.38 17.47
C GLU A 326 29.68 -8.78 17.13
N PHE A 327 29.48 -9.96 16.52
CA PHE A 327 28.14 -10.45 16.19
C PHE A 327 27.27 -10.62 17.43
N LEU A 328 27.79 -11.27 18.47
CA LEU A 328 27.06 -11.43 19.73
C LEU A 328 26.76 -10.09 20.41
N TYR A 329 27.69 -9.13 20.33
CA TYR A 329 27.49 -7.80 20.87
C TYR A 329 26.37 -7.05 20.14
N GLU A 330 26.35 -7.06 18.80
CA GLU A 330 25.31 -6.43 17.98
C GLU A 330 23.92 -7.08 18.19
N GLU A 331 23.88 -8.40 18.38
CA GLU A 331 22.63 -9.12 18.62
C GLU A 331 22.04 -8.84 20.02
N VAL A 332 22.90 -8.69 21.04
CA VAL A 332 22.48 -8.35 22.41
C VAL A 332 22.17 -6.86 22.54
N HIS A 333 22.92 -6.00 21.84
CA HIS A 333 22.76 -4.54 21.83
C HIS A 333 22.53 -4.03 20.40
N PRO A 334 21.28 -4.09 19.89
CA PRO A 334 20.97 -3.66 18.54
C PRO A 334 21.34 -2.19 18.31
N ILE A 335 22.07 -1.92 17.23
CA ILE A 335 22.39 -0.56 16.82
C ILE A 335 21.08 0.14 16.45
N GLU A 336 20.78 1.26 17.10
CA GLU A 336 19.66 2.10 16.69
C GLU A 336 19.90 2.54 15.24
N HIS A 337 18.97 2.20 14.34
CA HIS A 337 19.09 2.55 12.93
C HIS A 337 19.35 4.05 12.78
N THR A 338 20.56 4.38 12.35
CA THR A 338 20.94 5.74 12.01
C THR A 338 19.99 6.23 10.91
N LEU A 339 19.52 7.47 11.05
CA LEU A 339 18.57 8.10 10.13
C LEU A 339 19.01 7.84 8.68
N LYS A 340 18.11 7.28 7.86
CA LYS A 340 18.38 7.03 6.44
C LYS A 340 18.99 8.27 5.81
N GLN A 341 20.22 8.15 5.31
CA GLN A 341 20.89 9.25 4.64
C GLN A 341 20.09 9.63 3.39
N VAL A 342 19.57 10.86 3.37
CA VAL A 342 18.84 11.39 2.22
C VAL A 342 19.83 12.10 1.31
N PHE A 343 19.92 11.67 0.06
CA PHE A 343 20.72 12.36 -0.95
C PHE A 343 20.23 13.81 -1.14
N ALA A 344 21.17 14.73 -1.30
CA ALA A 344 20.84 16.13 -1.57
C ALA A 344 20.07 16.23 -2.90
N LYS A 345 18.93 16.94 -2.88
CA LYS A 345 18.20 17.26 -4.11
C LYS A 345 19.11 18.05 -5.07
N PRO A 346 18.99 17.87 -6.40
CA PRO A 346 19.74 18.65 -7.38
C PRO A 346 19.63 20.15 -7.13
N ARG A 347 20.67 20.91 -7.51
CA ARG A 347 20.60 22.37 -7.47
C ARG A 347 19.43 22.83 -8.33
N GLY A 348 18.59 23.70 -7.77
CA GLY A 348 17.46 24.28 -8.50
C GLY A 348 17.92 25.12 -9.71
N PRO A 349 16.99 25.58 -10.55
CA PRO A 349 17.31 26.40 -11.72
C PRO A 349 18.22 27.58 -11.38
N GLY A 350 19.32 27.75 -12.11
CA GLY A 350 20.27 28.84 -11.92
C GLY A 350 19.62 30.22 -12.14
N GLY A 351 20.03 31.22 -11.36
CA GLY A 351 19.60 32.61 -11.55
C GLY A 351 18.21 32.98 -11.01
N LYS A 352 17.59 32.16 -10.15
CA LYS A 352 16.33 32.54 -9.47
C LYS A 352 16.51 33.81 -8.64
N ARG A 353 15.94 34.91 -9.12
CA ARG A 353 15.84 36.18 -8.39
C ARG A 353 14.63 36.11 -7.47
N GLY A 354 14.86 36.02 -6.15
CA GLY A 354 13.84 36.12 -5.12
C GLY A 354 13.74 34.91 -4.20
N ASN A 355 13.39 35.17 -2.94
CA ASN A 355 13.17 34.14 -1.93
C ASN A 355 11.97 33.25 -2.32
N LYS A 356 12.00 31.98 -1.89
CA LYS A 356 10.83 31.10 -2.02
C LYS A 356 9.65 31.76 -1.32
N ARG A 357 8.57 32.02 -2.06
CA ARG A 357 7.32 32.53 -1.53
C ARG A 357 6.30 31.41 -1.50
N LEU A 358 5.49 31.39 -0.45
CA LEU A 358 4.32 30.53 -0.42
C LEU A 358 3.30 31.09 -1.42
N VAL A 359 2.89 30.28 -2.40
CA VAL A 359 1.80 30.64 -3.32
C VAL A 359 0.50 30.25 -2.63
N LYS A 360 -0.03 31.13 -1.77
CA LYS A 360 -1.38 30.96 -1.22
C LYS A 360 -2.40 31.43 -2.25
N GLY A 361 -3.45 30.64 -2.46
CA GLY A 361 -4.63 31.08 -3.20
C GLY A 361 -5.46 32.06 -2.35
N ALA A 362 -6.13 33.02 -2.99
CA ALA A 362 -6.88 34.08 -2.30
C ALA A 362 -8.10 33.58 -1.47
N GLY A 363 -8.42 32.28 -1.49
CA GLY A 363 -9.52 31.66 -0.72
C GLY A 363 -9.09 30.93 0.56
N GLU A 364 -7.81 30.94 0.93
CA GLU A 364 -7.30 30.35 2.20
C GLU A 364 -7.16 31.37 3.33
N ASN A 365 -7.66 32.59 3.14
CA ASN A 365 -7.88 33.50 4.26
C ASN A 365 -9.31 33.26 4.74
N GLY A 366 -9.45 32.48 5.81
CA GLY A 366 -10.71 32.38 6.52
C GLY A 366 -11.13 33.76 7.02
N GLU A 367 -11.97 34.43 6.25
CA GLU A 367 -12.94 35.37 6.80
C GLU A 367 -14.20 34.54 7.08
N GLU A 368 -14.26 34.00 8.29
CA GLU A 368 -15.55 33.78 8.94
C GLU A 368 -16.22 35.16 9.04
N ILE A 369 -17.36 35.32 8.36
CA ILE A 369 -18.40 36.27 8.74
C ILE A 369 -19.67 35.47 9.00
#